data_AF-A0A9X4EQT9-F1
#
_entry.id   AF-A0A9X4EQT9-F1
#
_cell.length_a   1.000
_cell.length_b   1.000
_cell.length_c   1.000
_cell.angle_alpha   90.00
_cell.angle_beta   90.00
_cell.angle_gamma   90.00
#
_symmetry.space_group_name_H-M   'P 1'
#
loop_
_entity.id
_entity.type
_entity.pdbx_description
1 polymer ?
#
loop_
_entity_poly.entity_id
_entity_poly.type
_entity_poly.pdbx_seq_one_letter_code
_entity_poly.pdbx_strand_id
1 'polypeptide(L)' 'MKKSILNLGKALNKADQKQINGGFGSGSCTGSGSRCCVQTQWGQFCDAGRCTQYGCIWY' A
#
# COMPACT_ATOMS: atom_id res chain seq x y z
N MET A 1 23.08 -11.76 25.00
CA MET A 1 22.92 -10.56 24.15
C MET A 1 21.43 -10.25 24.06
N LYS A 2 20.97 -9.16 24.69
CA LYS A 2 19.56 -8.77 24.62
C LYS A 2 19.25 -8.35 23.19
N LYS A 3 18.54 -9.19 22.44
CA LYS A 3 17.97 -8.80 21.15
C LYS A 3 16.89 -7.78 21.46
N SER A 4 17.22 -6.49 21.40
CA SER A 4 16.22 -5.43 21.34
C SER A 4 15.36 -5.73 20.11
N ILE A 5 14.15 -6.22 20.34
CA ILE A 5 13.11 -6.22 19.30
C ILE A 5 13.02 -4.77 18.86
N LEU A 6 13.46 -4.51 17.63
CA LEU A 6 13.28 -3.23 16.97
C LEU A 6 11.78 -2.90 17.13
N ASN A 7 11.46 -1.83 17.85
CA ASN A 7 10.08 -1.34 17.91
C ASN A 7 9.75 -0.79 16.53
N LEU A 8 9.30 -1.68 15.63
CA LEU A 8 8.91 -1.39 14.26
C LEU A 8 7.62 -0.57 14.30
N GLY A 9 7.79 0.75 14.45
CA GLY A 9 6.71 1.72 14.41
C GLY A 9 5.74 1.68 15.59
N LYS A 10 4.68 2.48 15.47
CA LYS A 10 3.60 2.54 16.45
C LYS A 10 2.57 1.45 16.13
N ALA A 11 2.32 0.56 17.08
CA ALA A 11 1.19 -0.35 16.98
C ALA A 11 -0.11 0.46 17.00
N LEU A 12 -0.90 0.38 15.93
CA LEU A 12 -2.16 1.09 15.81
C LEU A 12 -3.28 0.28 16.47
N ASN A 13 -4.09 0.94 17.28
CA ASN A 13 -5.29 0.33 17.82
C ASN A 13 -6.37 0.21 16.72
N LYS A 14 -7.48 -0.50 16.99
CA LYS A 14 -8.56 -0.71 16.00
C LYS A 14 -9.23 0.59 15.53
N ALA A 15 -9.27 1.63 16.36
CA ALA A 15 -9.82 2.92 15.97
C ALA A 15 -8.86 3.66 15.02
N ASP A 16 -7.56 3.66 15.34
CA ASP A 16 -6.52 4.28 14.52
C ASP A 16 -6.38 3.60 13.16
N GLN A 17 -6.47 2.25 13.09
CA GLN A 17 -6.41 1.51 11.82
C GLN A 17 -7.56 1.89 10.88
N LYS A 18 -8.76 2.19 11.41
CA LYS A 18 -9.90 2.61 10.60
C LYS A 18 -9.74 4.00 9.98
N GLN A 19 -8.82 4.80 10.50
CA GLN A 19 -8.51 6.13 9.97
C GLN A 19 -7.46 6.07 8.85
N ILE A 20 -6.76 4.94 8.67
CA ILE A 20 -5.88 4.75 7.52
C ILE A 20 -6.74 4.52 6.29
N ASN A 21 -6.86 5.55 5.47
CA ASN A 21 -7.40 5.43 4.13
C ASN A 21 -6.28 5.00 3.19
N GLY A 22 -6.58 4.06 2.30
CA GLY A 22 -5.69 3.70 1.21
C GLY A 22 -5.52 4.85 0.20
N GLY A 23 -4.78 4.59 -0.87
CA GLY A 23 -4.51 5.57 -1.93
C GLY A 23 -5.29 5.28 -3.22
N PHE A 24 -5.55 6.32 -4.00
CA PHE A 24 -5.97 6.18 -5.39
C PHE A 24 -4.88 6.71 -6.32
N GLY A 25 -4.41 5.86 -7.23
CA GLY A 25 -3.44 6.21 -8.26
C GLY A 25 -4.10 6.24 -9.62
N SER A 26 -4.19 7.43 -10.23
CA SER A 26 -4.70 7.59 -11.59
C SER A 26 -3.66 7.17 -12.62
N GLY A 27 -4.06 6.38 -13.62
CA GLY A 27 -3.22 6.00 -14.76
C GLY A 27 -3.29 4.52 -15.08
N SER A 28 -2.53 4.10 -16.10
CA SER A 28 -2.39 2.69 -16.43
C SER A 28 -1.75 1.95 -15.27
N CYS A 29 -2.48 1.02 -14.67
CA CYS A 29 -1.96 0.12 -13.67
C CYS A 29 -1.75 -1.28 -14.26
N THR A 30 -0.92 -2.06 -13.60
CA THR A 30 -0.82 -3.51 -13.79
C THR A 30 -0.93 -4.21 -12.45
N GLY A 31 -1.41 -5.44 -12.45
CA GLY A 31 -1.63 -6.15 -11.20
C GLY A 31 -2.55 -7.35 -11.36
N SER A 32 -2.31 -8.38 -10.55
CA SER A 32 -3.18 -9.56 -10.45
C SER A 32 -3.61 -9.77 -9.01
N GLY A 33 -4.89 -10.09 -8.81
CA GLY A 33 -5.45 -10.29 -7.47
C GLY A 33 -5.36 -9.03 -6.61
N SER A 34 -4.72 -9.16 -5.44
CA SER A 34 -4.60 -8.13 -4.39
C SER A 34 -3.32 -7.29 -4.51
N ARG A 35 -2.67 -7.25 -5.68
CA ARG A 35 -1.49 -6.43 -5.92
C ARG A 35 -1.76 -5.43 -7.04
N CYS A 36 -1.44 -4.16 -6.81
CA CYS A 36 -1.55 -3.10 -7.80
C CYS A 36 -0.23 -2.35 -7.98
N CYS A 37 0.14 -2.14 -9.24
CA CYS A 37 1.37 -1.48 -9.63
C CYS A 37 1.10 -0.32 -10.59
N VAL A 38 1.83 0.78 -10.40
CA VAL A 38 1.85 1.95 -11.29
C VAL A 38 3.29 2.28 -11.71
N GLN A 39 3.44 2.89 -12.89
CA GLN A 39 4.70 3.51 -13.26
C GLN A 39 4.77 4.92 -12.68
N THR A 40 5.86 5.22 -12.01
CA THR A 40 6.18 6.56 -11.48
C THR A 40 7.47 7.06 -12.13
N GLN A 41 7.79 8.35 -11.95
CA GLN A 41 9.07 8.91 -12.42
C GLN A 41 10.31 8.24 -11.80
N TRP A 42 10.15 7.48 -10.72
CA TRP A 42 11.22 6.77 -10.01
C TRP A 42 11.21 5.26 -10.25
N GLY A 43 10.37 4.78 -11.18
CA GLY A 43 10.20 3.37 -11.50
C GLY A 43 8.83 2.80 -11.09
N GLN A 44 8.74 1.47 -11.09
CA GLN A 44 7.49 0.78 -10.77
C GLN A 44 7.23 0.77 -9.26
N PHE A 45 6.12 1.38 -8.85
CA PHE A 45 5.61 1.24 -7.50
C PHE A 45 4.55 0.15 -7.48
N CYS A 46 4.66 -0.81 -6.56
CA CYS A 46 3.70 -1.90 -6.38
C CYS A 46 3.36 -2.06 -4.90
N ASP A 47 2.08 -2.17 -4.60
CA ASP A 47 1.61 -2.40 -3.22
C ASP A 47 0.30 -3.22 -3.20
N ALA A 48 -0.18 -3.52 -2.00
CA ALA A 48 -1.48 -4.15 -1.76
C ALA A 48 -2.60 -3.27 -2.32
N GLY A 49 -3.38 -3.82 -3.23
CA GLY A 49 -4.40 -3.07 -3.93
C GLY A 49 -4.97 -3.80 -5.14
N ARG A 50 -5.94 -3.16 -5.79
CA ARG A 50 -6.59 -3.68 -7.00
C ARG A 50 -6.36 -2.74 -8.17
N CYS A 51 -5.92 -3.30 -9.29
CA CYS A 51 -5.89 -2.59 -10.55
C CYS A 51 -7.29 -2.61 -11.19
N THR A 52 -7.81 -1.43 -11.49
CA THR A 52 -9.13 -1.23 -12.10
C THR A 52 -8.97 -0.47 -13.42
N GLN A 53 -10.06 -0.34 -14.18
CA GLN A 53 -10.06 0.49 -15.40
C GLN A 53 -9.69 1.96 -15.14
N TYR A 54 -9.81 2.43 -13.90
CA TYR A 54 -9.52 3.81 -13.51
C TYR A 54 -8.13 3.98 -12.86
N GLY A 55 -7.39 2.89 -12.69
CA GLY A 55 -6.08 2.88 -12.02
C GLY A 55 -6.05 2.05 -10.75
N CYS A 56 -5.08 2.31 -9.89
CA CYS A 56 -4.87 1.57 -8.65
C CYS A 56 -5.75 2.08 -7.51
N ILE A 57 -6.41 1.13 -6.84
CA ILE A 57 -7.02 1.34 -5.53
C ILE A 57 -6.17 0.55 -4.53
N TRP A 58 -5.38 1.24 -3.71
CA TRP A 58 -4.58 0.64 -2.63
C TRP A 58 -5.39 0.57 -1.34
N TYR A 59 -5.17 -0.47 -0.51
CA TYR A 59 -5.88 -0.70 0.76
C TYR A 59 -5.05 -1.53 1.73
#